data_AF-A0A8J1XMD0-F1
#
_entry.id   AF-A0A8J1XMD0-F1
#
_cell.length_a   1.000
_cell.length_b   1.000
_cell.length_c   1.000
_cell.angle_alpha   90.00
_cell.angle_beta   90.00
_cell.angle_gamma   90.00
#
_symmetry.space_group_name_H-M   'P 1'
#
loop_
_entity.id
_entity.type
_entity.pdbx_description
1 polymer ?
#
loop_
_entity_poly.entity_id
_entity_poly.type
_entity_poly.pdbx_seq_one_letter_code
_entity_poly.pdbx_strand_id
1 'polypeptide(L)'
;DYQTDSEVLDLLHCMSNPDHIASIRSTISNKTFPASHYSPYSSKTDAGTAQISILAPNGDAVSLTTSLNSGYGSLVKGRTTGIIYNGSMNDFSRQGITNGLPASPNNYIVPGKRPQSSMSPIIAMDASGNVVLVQGSSGGAKIIAVSSMTALQVLKLKKTIKEALDSPRIHHQLDPDVLFVEQGISEAVIEGFREKGHVCEKV
;
A
#
# COMPACT_ATOMS: atom_id res chain seq x y z
N ASP A 1 -17.09 7.25 -12.47
CA ASP A 1 -16.90 5.84 -12.04
C ASP A 1 -16.15 5.01 -13.08
N TYR A 2 -14.82 5.11 -13.16
CA TYR A 2 -14.04 4.38 -14.18
C TYR A 2 -12.82 3.62 -13.61
N GLN A 3 -13.04 2.95 -12.49
CA GLN A 3 -12.95 1.49 -12.52
C GLN A 3 -14.41 1.06 -12.45
N THR A 4 -14.93 0.44 -13.49
CA THR A 4 -16.29 -0.09 -13.48
C THR A 4 -16.37 -1.23 -12.46
N ASP A 5 -17.53 -1.47 -11.85
CA ASP A 5 -17.70 -2.60 -10.92
C ASP A 5 -17.30 -3.93 -11.58
N SER A 6 -17.46 -4.07 -12.90
CA SER A 6 -16.98 -5.20 -13.69
C SER A 6 -15.45 -5.34 -13.71
N GLU A 7 -14.70 -4.26 -13.90
CA GLU A 7 -13.22 -4.31 -13.91
C GLU A 7 -12.66 -4.67 -12.53
N VAL A 8 -13.34 -4.23 -11.46
CA VAL A 8 -12.97 -4.59 -10.08
C VAL A 8 -13.26 -6.07 -9.81
N LEU A 9 -14.41 -6.59 -10.26
CA LEU A 9 -14.76 -8.00 -10.11
C LEU A 9 -13.81 -8.91 -10.89
N ASP A 10 -13.44 -8.53 -12.12
CA ASP A 10 -12.47 -9.27 -12.93
C ASP A 10 -11.08 -9.28 -12.26
N LEU A 11 -10.66 -8.15 -11.70
CA LEU A 11 -9.43 -8.07 -10.93
C LEU A 11 -9.48 -8.97 -9.69
N LEU A 12 -10.59 -8.96 -8.94
CA LEU A 12 -10.76 -9.79 -7.75
C LEU A 12 -10.74 -11.29 -8.08
N HIS A 13 -11.40 -11.68 -9.17
CA HIS A 13 -11.34 -13.06 -9.67
C HIS A 13 -9.91 -13.45 -10.04
N CYS A 14 -9.18 -12.57 -10.74
CA CYS A 14 -7.78 -12.81 -11.09
C CYS A 14 -6.89 -12.94 -9.84
N MET A 15 -6.99 -12.00 -8.90
CA MET A 15 -6.19 -11.98 -7.67
C MET A 15 -6.46 -13.17 -6.75
N SER A 16 -7.68 -13.73 -6.79
CA SER A 16 -8.07 -14.89 -6.00
C SER A 16 -7.87 -16.23 -6.74
N ASN A 17 -7.47 -16.19 -8.01
CA ASN A 17 -7.28 -17.39 -8.82
C ASN A 17 -5.98 -18.12 -8.39
N PRO A 18 -6.05 -19.41 -8.01
CA PRO A 18 -4.88 -20.18 -7.60
C PRO A 18 -3.76 -20.24 -8.65
N ASP A 19 -4.09 -20.29 -9.94
CA ASP A 19 -3.11 -20.34 -11.02
C ASP A 19 -2.36 -19.01 -11.17
N HIS A 20 -3.09 -17.90 -11.00
CA HIS A 20 -2.47 -16.57 -10.98
C HIS A 20 -1.53 -16.41 -9.78
N ILE A 21 -1.97 -16.83 -8.59
CA ILE A 21 -1.13 -16.85 -7.38
C ILE A 21 0.10 -17.73 -7.58
N ALA A 22 -0.06 -18.92 -8.17
CA ALA A 22 1.05 -19.82 -8.48
C ALA A 22 2.03 -19.20 -9.49
N SER A 23 1.52 -18.50 -10.50
CA SER A 23 2.32 -17.76 -11.47
C SER A 23 3.15 -16.68 -10.80
N ILE A 24 2.56 -15.85 -9.93
CA ILE A 24 3.31 -14.83 -9.18
C ILE A 24 4.34 -15.50 -8.27
N ARG A 25 3.96 -16.55 -7.55
CA ARG A 25 4.88 -17.28 -6.67
C ARG A 25 6.08 -17.84 -7.41
N SER A 26 5.91 -18.25 -8.67
CA SER A 26 7.01 -18.78 -9.50
C SER A 26 8.10 -17.75 -9.83
N THR A 27 7.80 -16.45 -9.72
CA THR A 27 8.79 -15.38 -9.94
C THR A 27 9.66 -15.11 -8.71
N ILE A 28 9.29 -15.66 -7.54
CA ILE A 28 10.02 -15.52 -6.29
C ILE A 28 11.16 -16.55 -6.24
N SER A 29 12.38 -16.06 -5.98
CA SER A 29 13.59 -16.88 -5.86
C SER A 29 14.37 -16.57 -4.58
N ASN A 30 15.50 -17.24 -4.38
CA ASN A 30 16.40 -16.96 -3.25
C ASN A 30 17.37 -15.79 -3.52
N LYS A 31 17.18 -15.08 -4.64
CA LYS A 31 17.85 -13.81 -4.98
C LYS A 31 16.81 -12.84 -5.54
N THR A 32 17.09 -11.54 -5.45
CA THR A 32 16.31 -10.51 -6.11
C THR A 32 16.68 -10.41 -7.60
N PHE A 33 15.77 -9.85 -8.38
CA PHE A 33 15.97 -9.50 -9.79
C PHE A 33 15.71 -7.99 -9.98
N PRO A 34 16.11 -7.41 -11.12
CA PRO A 34 15.76 -6.03 -11.44
C PRO A 34 14.25 -5.82 -11.43
N ALA A 35 13.79 -4.62 -11.07
CA ALA A 35 12.37 -4.27 -10.96
C ALA A 35 11.48 -4.73 -12.14
N SER A 36 11.99 -4.68 -13.38
CA SER A 36 11.29 -5.11 -14.60
C SER A 36 10.93 -6.60 -14.66
N HIS A 37 11.59 -7.44 -13.86
CA HIS A 37 11.22 -8.86 -13.69
C HIS A 37 9.90 -9.02 -12.96
N TYR A 38 9.58 -8.12 -12.03
CA TYR A 38 8.38 -8.21 -11.18
C TYR A 38 7.21 -7.38 -11.72
N SER A 39 7.48 -6.20 -12.27
CA SER A 39 6.46 -5.35 -12.89
C SER A 39 7.08 -4.44 -13.92
N PRO A 40 6.39 -4.16 -15.04
CA PRO A 40 6.83 -3.15 -15.99
C PRO A 40 6.51 -1.71 -15.52
N TYR A 41 5.80 -1.50 -14.40
CA TYR A 41 5.31 -0.17 -14.01
C TYR A 41 5.77 0.29 -12.63
N SER A 42 6.04 1.59 -12.50
CA SER A 42 6.32 2.26 -11.22
C SER A 42 5.05 2.62 -10.46
N SER A 43 5.19 2.74 -9.13
CA SER A 43 4.19 3.32 -8.24
C SER A 43 4.62 4.70 -7.78
N LYS A 44 3.66 5.59 -7.47
CA LYS A 44 3.98 6.93 -6.96
C LYS A 44 4.02 6.94 -5.44
N THR A 45 4.88 7.82 -4.91
CA THR A 45 4.93 8.13 -3.48
C THR A 45 4.10 9.38 -3.19
N ASP A 46 3.26 9.31 -2.16
CA ASP A 46 2.49 10.44 -1.63
C ASP A 46 2.61 10.50 -0.09
N ALA A 47 2.18 11.62 0.48
CA ALA A 47 2.16 11.83 1.92
C ALA A 47 1.07 12.83 2.30
N GLY A 48 -0.12 12.36 2.68
CA GLY A 48 -1.24 13.22 3.11
C GLY A 48 -2.43 12.49 3.70
N THR A 49 -2.21 11.26 4.16
CA THR A 49 -3.26 10.33 4.56
C THR A 49 -3.31 10.20 6.07
N ALA A 50 -4.51 10.05 6.61
CA ALA A 50 -4.77 9.73 8.02
C ALA A 50 -5.64 8.48 8.11
N GLN A 51 -5.45 7.72 9.19
CA GLN A 51 -6.19 6.52 9.48
C GLN A 51 -6.81 6.60 10.88
N ILE A 52 -8.05 6.16 11.01
CA ILE A 52 -8.74 5.98 12.28
C ILE A 52 -9.33 4.57 12.32
N SER A 53 -9.20 3.91 13.48
CA SER A 53 -9.84 2.63 13.78
C SER A 53 -10.71 2.78 15.01
N ILE A 54 -11.95 2.30 14.94
CA ILE A 54 -12.92 2.32 16.05
C ILE A 54 -13.51 0.93 16.20
N LEU A 55 -13.59 0.46 17.44
CA LEU A 55 -14.39 -0.69 17.84
C LEU A 55 -15.28 -0.24 19.00
N ALA A 56 -16.58 -0.21 18.77
CA ALA A 56 -17.56 0.20 19.76
C ALA A 56 -17.96 -0.98 20.67
N PRO A 57 -18.45 -0.72 21.91
CA PRO A 57 -18.82 -1.77 22.85
C PRO A 57 -19.94 -2.70 22.37
N ASN A 58 -20.77 -2.25 21.43
CA ASN A 58 -21.83 -3.04 20.81
C ASN A 58 -21.32 -3.95 19.66
N GLY A 59 -20.02 -3.92 19.37
CA GLY A 59 -19.40 -4.71 18.29
C GLY A 59 -19.26 -3.97 16.96
N ASP A 60 -19.75 -2.73 16.83
CA ASP A 60 -19.58 -1.97 15.59
C ASP A 60 -18.09 -1.66 15.36
N ALA A 61 -17.60 -1.98 14.17
CA ALA A 61 -16.22 -1.73 13.78
C ALA A 61 -16.16 -0.75 12.59
N VAL A 62 -15.29 0.25 12.71
CA VAL A 62 -15.04 1.23 11.64
C VAL A 62 -13.54 1.32 11.39
N SER A 63 -13.13 1.08 10.15
CA SER A 63 -11.80 1.43 9.66
C SER A 63 -11.95 2.54 8.61
N LEU A 64 -11.42 3.72 8.93
CA LEU A 64 -11.55 4.92 8.10
C LEU A 64 -10.17 5.41 7.68
N THR A 65 -9.92 5.38 6.37
CA THR A 65 -8.75 6.04 5.75
C THR A 65 -9.23 7.27 4.99
N THR A 66 -8.63 8.42 5.25
CA THR A 66 -8.94 9.67 4.54
C THR A 66 -7.66 10.38 4.13
N SER A 67 -7.69 11.14 3.04
CA SER A 67 -6.49 11.77 2.50
C SER A 67 -6.79 13.05 1.74
N LEU A 68 -5.84 13.99 1.79
CA LEU A 68 -5.76 15.12 0.87
C LEU A 68 -4.77 14.85 -0.27
N ASN A 69 -4.24 13.63 -0.40
CA ASN A 69 -3.11 13.17 -1.23
C ASN A 69 -1.74 13.68 -0.75
N SER A 70 -1.62 14.98 -0.52
CA SER A 70 -0.43 15.62 0.05
C SER A 70 -0.78 16.31 1.38
N GLY A 71 0.21 16.68 2.19
CA GLY A 71 -0.01 17.19 3.56
C GLY A 71 -1.01 18.34 3.68
N TYR A 72 -1.08 19.22 2.67
CA TYR A 72 -2.08 20.30 2.56
C TYR A 72 -2.84 20.26 1.22
N GLY A 73 -2.98 19.05 0.66
CA GLY A 73 -3.63 18.80 -0.62
C GLY A 73 -3.05 19.60 -1.77
N SER A 74 -3.91 20.32 -2.48
CA SER A 74 -3.54 21.16 -3.62
C SER A 74 -2.87 22.48 -3.23
N LEU A 75 -2.72 22.76 -1.93
CA LEU A 75 -2.32 24.08 -1.40
C LEU A 75 -3.34 25.20 -1.71
N VAL A 76 -4.53 24.83 -2.17
CA VAL A 76 -5.64 25.75 -2.43
C VAL A 76 -6.72 25.57 -1.38
N LYS A 77 -7.29 26.69 -0.92
CA LYS A 77 -8.47 26.69 -0.05
C LYS A 77 -9.56 27.59 -0.59
N GLY A 78 -10.81 27.28 -0.26
CA GLY A 78 -11.94 28.17 -0.50
C GLY A 78 -11.78 29.49 0.26
N ARG A 79 -11.88 30.63 -0.44
CA ARG A 79 -11.67 31.96 0.16
C ARG A 79 -12.68 32.25 1.28
N THR A 80 -13.93 31.84 1.11
CA THR A 80 -15.01 32.08 2.06
C THR A 80 -15.16 30.96 3.09
N THR A 81 -14.98 29.70 2.69
CA THR A 81 -15.24 28.53 3.55
C THR A 81 -14.01 28.08 4.34
N GLY A 82 -12.79 28.44 3.89
CA GLY A 82 -11.55 27.96 4.49
C GLY A 82 -11.22 26.49 4.21
N ILE A 83 -12.08 25.76 3.49
CA ILE A 83 -11.90 24.33 3.18
C ILE A 83 -10.69 24.15 2.26
N ILE A 84 -9.75 23.30 2.66
CA ILE A 84 -8.58 22.91 1.88
C ILE A 84 -9.02 21.88 0.83
N TYR A 85 -8.61 22.09 -0.43
CA TYR A 85 -8.92 21.18 -1.52
C TYR A 85 -7.83 20.11 -1.69
N ASN A 86 -8.24 18.87 -1.94
CA ASN A 86 -7.32 17.76 -2.15
C ASN A 86 -6.47 17.94 -3.41
N GLY A 87 -5.34 17.24 -3.46
CA GLY A 87 -4.44 17.16 -4.61
C GLY A 87 -4.54 15.83 -5.38
N SER A 88 -5.62 15.06 -5.21
CA SER A 88 -5.69 13.64 -5.63
C SER A 88 -5.52 13.41 -7.13
N MET A 89 -5.72 14.43 -7.98
CA MET A 89 -5.38 14.32 -9.40
C MET A 89 -3.90 13.98 -9.64
N ASN A 90 -3.02 14.21 -8.65
CA ASN A 90 -1.61 13.84 -8.72
C ASN A 90 -1.38 12.32 -8.72
N ASP A 91 -2.34 11.52 -8.27
CA ASP A 91 -2.24 10.06 -8.25
C ASP A 91 -2.38 9.42 -9.64
N PHE A 92 -2.92 10.16 -10.62
CA PHE A 92 -2.92 9.68 -12.00
C PHE A 92 -1.50 9.54 -12.55
N SER A 93 -1.29 8.47 -13.31
CA SER A 93 -0.12 8.26 -14.13
C SER A 93 -0.08 9.30 -15.26
N ARG A 94 1.11 9.83 -15.55
CA ARG A 94 1.34 10.82 -16.62
C ARG A 94 2.08 10.13 -17.76
N GLN A 95 1.58 10.25 -18.98
CA GLN A 95 2.25 9.73 -20.17
C GLN A 95 3.60 10.44 -20.39
N GLY A 96 4.64 9.69 -20.74
CA GLY A 96 5.95 10.23 -21.10
C GLY A 96 6.85 10.68 -19.96
N ILE A 97 6.43 10.58 -18.70
CA ILE A 97 7.30 10.83 -17.52
C ILE A 97 7.71 9.49 -16.93
N THR A 98 9.01 9.19 -16.96
CA THR A 98 9.57 7.94 -16.42
C THR A 98 10.68 8.24 -15.43
N ASN A 99 10.56 7.72 -14.21
CA ASN A 99 11.68 7.55 -13.28
C ASN A 99 11.96 6.04 -13.26
N GLY A 100 12.88 5.54 -14.08
CA GLY A 100 13.18 4.09 -14.15
C GLY A 100 12.13 3.25 -14.89
N LEU A 101 10.94 3.06 -14.30
CA LEU A 101 9.82 2.31 -14.89
C LEU A 101 8.72 3.24 -15.43
N PRO A 102 8.09 2.92 -16.58
CA PRO A 102 6.97 3.68 -17.11
C PRO A 102 5.75 3.66 -16.18
N ALA A 103 4.92 4.69 -16.29
CA ALA A 103 3.70 4.77 -15.51
C ALA A 103 2.60 3.88 -16.11
N SER A 104 1.81 3.23 -15.24
CA SER A 104 0.74 2.30 -15.63
C SER A 104 -0.32 2.96 -16.54
N PRO A 105 -0.57 2.43 -17.75
CA PRO A 105 -1.61 2.92 -18.64
C PRO A 105 -3.02 2.86 -18.04
N ASN A 106 -3.26 1.84 -17.21
CA ASN A 106 -4.53 1.64 -16.52
C ASN A 106 -4.85 2.76 -15.53
N ASN A 107 -3.88 3.61 -15.17
CA ASN A 107 -4.07 4.75 -14.29
C ASN A 107 -3.80 6.08 -15.00
N TYR A 108 -3.91 6.14 -16.35
CA TYR A 108 -3.90 7.43 -17.05
C TYR A 108 -5.16 8.24 -16.79
N ILE A 109 -4.98 9.57 -16.79
CA ILE A 109 -6.05 10.55 -16.58
C ILE A 109 -7.02 10.55 -17.75
N VAL A 110 -8.31 10.38 -17.45
CA VAL A 110 -9.43 10.58 -18.38
C VAL A 110 -10.60 11.25 -17.64
N PRO A 111 -11.48 12.00 -18.34
CA PRO A 111 -12.60 12.68 -17.70
C PRO A 111 -13.49 11.73 -16.88
N GLY A 112 -13.85 12.15 -15.67
CA GLY A 112 -14.74 11.42 -14.76
C GLY A 112 -14.14 10.16 -14.09
N LYS A 113 -12.88 9.80 -14.41
CA LYS A 113 -12.17 8.69 -13.77
C LYS A 113 -11.68 9.09 -12.38
N ARG A 114 -11.62 8.10 -11.50
CA ARG A 114 -11.02 8.23 -10.16
C ARG A 114 -9.58 7.72 -10.23
N PRO A 115 -8.61 8.43 -9.64
CA PRO A 115 -7.23 7.96 -9.61
C PRO A 115 -7.09 6.71 -8.71
N GLN A 116 -6.08 5.89 -8.99
CA GLN A 116 -5.71 4.78 -8.13
C GLN A 116 -5.28 5.28 -6.75
N SER A 117 -5.65 4.55 -5.69
CA SER A 117 -5.24 4.84 -4.32
C SER A 117 -4.59 3.62 -3.66
N SER A 118 -3.62 3.87 -2.77
CA SER A 118 -3.01 2.85 -1.92
C SER A 118 -3.73 2.66 -0.58
N MET A 119 -4.82 3.39 -0.31
CA MET A 119 -5.58 3.27 0.93
C MET A 119 -6.15 1.86 1.10
N SER A 120 -5.89 1.24 2.25
CA SER A 120 -6.30 -0.12 2.57
C SER A 120 -6.91 -0.20 3.98
N PRO A 121 -8.12 0.33 4.20
CA PRO A 121 -8.84 0.11 5.45
C PRO A 121 -9.22 -1.38 5.57
N ILE A 122 -8.88 -2.00 6.70
CA ILE A 122 -9.08 -3.43 6.96
C ILE A 122 -9.92 -3.65 8.22
N ILE A 123 -10.95 -4.47 8.09
CA ILE A 123 -11.65 -5.12 9.20
C ILE A 123 -11.51 -6.62 8.97
N ALA A 124 -10.93 -7.35 9.91
CA ALA A 124 -10.84 -8.80 9.87
C ALA A 124 -11.76 -9.42 10.91
N MET A 125 -12.43 -10.50 10.52
CA MET A 125 -13.33 -11.27 11.37
C MET A 125 -12.86 -12.73 11.47
N ASP A 126 -13.17 -13.39 12.57
CA ASP A 126 -13.04 -14.83 12.69
C ASP A 126 -14.17 -15.57 11.94
N ALA A 127 -14.11 -16.90 11.92
CA ALA A 127 -15.12 -17.73 11.27
C ALA A 127 -16.51 -17.64 11.93
N SER A 128 -16.59 -17.12 13.16
CA SER A 128 -17.83 -16.91 13.90
C SER A 128 -18.41 -15.50 13.65
N GLY A 129 -17.71 -14.65 12.89
CA GLY A 129 -18.12 -13.28 12.61
C GLY A 129 -17.67 -12.26 13.65
N ASN A 130 -16.85 -12.63 14.64
CA ASN A 130 -16.33 -11.69 15.62
C ASN A 130 -15.18 -10.89 15.02
N VAL A 131 -15.17 -9.57 15.25
CA VAL A 131 -14.07 -8.70 14.83
C VAL A 131 -12.80 -9.03 15.61
N VAL A 132 -11.73 -9.36 14.89
CA VAL A 132 -10.41 -9.70 15.48
C VAL A 132 -9.35 -8.64 15.20
N LEU A 133 -9.56 -7.76 14.22
CA LEU A 133 -8.65 -6.67 13.89
C LEU A 133 -9.38 -5.55 13.15
N VAL A 134 -9.18 -4.30 13.60
CA VAL A 134 -9.62 -3.09 12.90
C VAL A 134 -8.40 -2.21 12.69
N GLN A 135 -7.97 -2.05 11.44
CA GLN A 135 -6.73 -1.33 11.14
C GLN A 135 -6.78 -0.64 9.78
N GLY A 136 -5.77 0.17 9.53
CA GLY A 136 -5.35 0.66 8.23
C GLY A 136 -4.02 1.37 8.41
N SER A 137 -3.61 2.21 7.46
CA SER A 137 -2.36 2.95 7.61
C SER A 137 -2.38 4.25 6.81
N SER A 138 -1.34 5.05 7.03
CA SER A 138 -1.03 6.28 6.30
C SER A 138 0.38 6.20 5.70
N GLY A 139 0.66 7.00 4.67
CA GLY A 139 2.00 7.11 4.07
C GLY A 139 2.11 6.66 2.62
N GLY A 140 1.05 6.88 1.83
CA GLY A 140 1.03 6.63 0.39
C GLY A 140 1.30 5.19 0.01
N ALA A 141 2.25 4.97 -0.90
CA ALA A 141 2.64 3.64 -1.38
C ALA A 141 2.99 2.65 -0.24
N LYS A 142 3.44 3.15 0.92
CA LYS A 142 3.79 2.32 2.09
C LYS A 142 2.58 1.71 2.79
N ILE A 143 1.37 2.25 2.58
CA ILE A 143 0.14 1.78 3.25
C ILE A 143 -0.06 0.29 3.03
N ILE A 144 0.10 -0.19 1.80
CA ILE A 144 -0.12 -1.60 1.45
C ILE A 144 0.85 -2.50 2.22
N ALA A 145 2.15 -2.17 2.21
CA ALA A 145 3.17 -2.94 2.91
C ALA A 145 2.92 -2.96 4.43
N VAL A 146 2.71 -1.79 5.03
CA VAL A 146 2.48 -1.64 6.48
C VAL A 146 1.23 -2.41 6.91
N SER A 147 0.10 -2.19 6.26
CA SER A 147 -1.16 -2.86 6.60
C SER A 147 -1.09 -4.38 6.44
N SER A 148 -0.40 -4.87 5.40
CA SER A 148 -0.22 -6.30 5.16
C SER A 148 0.70 -6.94 6.21
N MET A 149 1.81 -6.29 6.57
CA MET A 149 2.70 -6.79 7.62
C MET A 149 2.02 -6.80 8.99
N THR A 150 1.27 -5.75 9.35
CA THR A 150 0.52 -5.73 10.62
C THR A 150 -0.54 -6.83 10.63
N ALA A 151 -1.27 -7.05 9.53
CA ALA A 151 -2.22 -8.14 9.41
C ALA A 151 -1.54 -9.51 9.58
N LEU A 152 -0.40 -9.74 8.93
CA LEU A 152 0.37 -10.97 9.04
C LEU A 152 0.80 -11.23 10.50
N GLN A 153 1.36 -10.20 11.15
CA GLN A 153 1.84 -10.32 12.52
C GLN A 153 0.73 -10.67 13.51
N VAL A 154 -0.43 -10.03 13.40
CA VAL A 154 -1.56 -10.29 14.31
C VAL A 154 -2.26 -11.60 13.94
N LEU A 155 -2.69 -11.77 12.69
CA LEU A 155 -3.57 -12.85 12.30
C LEU A 155 -2.84 -14.19 12.18
N LYS A 156 -1.60 -14.18 11.65
CA LYS A 156 -0.82 -15.41 11.42
C LYS A 156 0.18 -15.68 12.53
N LEU A 157 0.96 -14.68 12.94
CA LEU A 157 2.01 -14.84 13.96
C LEU A 157 1.49 -14.66 15.40
N LYS A 158 0.20 -14.34 15.57
CA LYS A 158 -0.48 -14.24 16.87
C LYS A 158 0.17 -13.22 17.82
N LYS A 159 0.84 -12.20 17.29
CA LYS A 159 1.34 -11.07 18.06
C LYS A 159 0.18 -10.18 18.52
N THR A 160 0.35 -9.49 19.63
CA THR A 160 -0.53 -8.39 20.02
C THR A 160 -0.44 -7.24 19.03
N ILE A 161 -1.46 -6.39 18.97
CA ILE A 161 -1.44 -5.21 18.09
C ILE A 161 -0.26 -4.28 18.41
N LYS A 162 0.09 -4.13 19.69
CA LYS A 162 1.23 -3.31 20.12
C LYS A 162 2.54 -3.86 19.57
N GLU A 163 2.80 -5.14 19.75
CA GLU A 163 4.01 -5.77 19.21
C GLU A 163 4.07 -5.67 17.68
N ALA A 164 2.93 -5.82 17.00
CA ALA A 164 2.87 -5.70 15.55
C ALA A 164 3.18 -4.26 15.08
N LEU A 165 2.71 -3.24 15.80
CA LEU A 165 2.98 -1.84 15.50
C LEU A 165 4.41 -1.43 15.83
N ASP A 166 4.96 -1.89 16.95
CA ASP A 166 6.32 -1.58 17.41
C ASP A 166 7.41 -2.36 16.63
N SER A 167 7.02 -3.40 15.89
CA SER A 167 7.97 -4.18 15.10
C SER A 167 8.52 -3.36 13.92
N PRO A 168 9.85 -3.35 13.73
CA PRO A 168 10.48 -2.63 12.63
C PRO A 168 10.08 -3.23 11.28
N ARG A 169 9.99 -2.37 10.26
CA ARG A 169 9.40 -2.71 8.96
C ARG A 169 10.40 -2.59 7.82
N ILE A 170 10.04 -3.25 6.72
CA ILE A 170 10.71 -3.11 5.43
C ILE A 170 9.69 -2.68 4.37
N HIS A 171 10.16 -1.97 3.35
CA HIS A 171 9.34 -1.54 2.22
C HIS A 171 10.14 -1.55 0.92
N HIS A 172 9.56 -2.10 -0.13
CA HIS A 172 10.08 -2.04 -1.50
C HIS A 172 8.89 -1.80 -2.43
N GLN A 173 9.08 -0.92 -3.41
CA GLN A 173 8.01 -0.47 -4.31
C GLN A 173 8.42 -0.50 -5.78
N LEU A 174 9.42 -1.33 -6.10
CA LEU A 174 10.04 -1.54 -7.41
C LEU A 174 10.85 -0.36 -7.93
N ASP A 175 10.32 0.85 -7.84
CA ASP A 175 11.01 2.09 -8.18
C ASP A 175 10.94 3.11 -7.04
N PRO A 176 12.11 3.57 -6.51
CA PRO A 176 13.45 3.09 -6.84
C PRO A 176 13.66 1.63 -6.44
N ASP A 177 14.60 0.93 -7.09
CA ASP A 177 14.93 -0.49 -6.80
C ASP A 177 15.79 -0.59 -5.53
N VAL A 178 15.19 -0.23 -4.40
CA VAL A 178 15.81 -0.14 -3.08
C VAL A 178 14.85 -0.74 -2.04
N LEU A 179 15.40 -1.57 -1.16
CA LEU A 179 14.73 -2.06 0.04
C LEU A 179 14.95 -1.06 1.18
N PHE A 180 13.91 -0.32 1.54
CA PHE A 180 13.92 0.55 2.71
C PHE A 180 13.74 -0.28 3.97
N VAL A 181 14.57 -0.02 4.97
CA VAL A 181 14.64 -0.79 6.22
C VAL A 181 14.60 0.17 7.41
N GLU A 182 13.60 0.02 8.28
CA GLU A 182 13.52 0.83 9.51
C GLU A 182 14.61 0.43 10.53
N GLN A 183 14.92 1.36 11.42
CA GLN A 183 15.75 1.09 12.60
C GLN A 183 15.17 -0.06 13.45
N GLY A 184 16.05 -0.90 14.00
CA GLY A 184 15.68 -2.03 14.86
C GLY A 184 15.78 -3.40 14.16
N ILE A 185 15.91 -3.45 12.83
CA ILE A 185 16.30 -4.67 12.13
C ILE A 185 17.80 -4.93 12.35
N SER A 186 18.16 -6.16 12.73
CA SER A 186 19.55 -6.52 13.02
C SER A 186 20.42 -6.50 11.76
N GLU A 187 21.70 -6.13 11.92
CA GLU A 187 22.61 -6.05 10.77
C GLU A 187 22.79 -7.41 10.08
N ALA A 188 22.72 -8.51 10.82
CA ALA A 188 22.76 -9.86 10.24
C ALA A 188 21.61 -10.12 9.25
N VAL A 189 20.40 -9.61 9.53
CA VAL A 189 19.25 -9.73 8.62
C VAL A 189 19.45 -8.83 7.40
N ILE A 190 19.96 -7.62 7.60
CA ILE A 190 20.23 -6.68 6.50
C ILE A 190 21.30 -7.25 5.57
N GLU A 191 22.36 -7.85 6.12
CA GLU A 191 23.38 -8.51 5.32
C GLU A 191 22.81 -9.69 4.54
N GLY A 192 21.93 -10.50 5.15
CA GLY A 192 21.19 -11.54 4.44
C GLY A 192 20.34 -11.01 3.27
N PHE A 193 19.82 -9.79 3.33
CA PHE A 193 19.17 -9.16 2.17
C PHE A 193 20.18 -8.74 1.10
N ARG A 194 21.33 -8.18 1.49
CA ARG A 194 22.41 -7.81 0.56
C ARG A 194 23.02 -9.01 -0.16
N GLU A 195 23.23 -10.12 0.53
CA GLU A 195 23.67 -11.40 -0.05
C GLU A 195 22.69 -11.92 -1.12
N LYS A 196 21.40 -11.64 -0.94
CA LYS A 196 20.36 -11.95 -1.94
C LYS A 196 20.28 -10.93 -3.07
N GLY A 197 21.11 -9.89 -3.05
CA GLY A 197 21.24 -8.88 -4.10
C GLY A 197 20.43 -7.61 -3.87
N HIS A 198 19.76 -7.42 -2.72
CA HIS A 198 19.01 -6.20 -2.45
C HIS A 198 19.95 -5.04 -2.13
N VAL A 199 19.73 -3.89 -2.77
CA VAL A 199 20.25 -2.61 -2.28
C VAL A 199 19.40 -2.18 -1.10
N CYS A 200 20.00 -2.07 0.08
CA CYS A 200 19.28 -1.75 1.32
C CYS A 200 19.60 -0.33 1.79
N GLU A 201 18.57 0.45 2.11
CA GLU A 201 18.69 1.80 2.67
C GLU A 201 18.00 1.86 4.04
N LYS A 202 18.70 2.36 5.05
CA LYS A 202 18.13 2.54 6.38
C LYS A 202 17.36 3.85 6.46
N VAL A 203 16.14 3.83 6.98
CA VAL A 203 15.24 4.98 7.15
C VAL A 203 14.81 5.20 8.59
#